data_AF-A0A9E4SAJ5-F1
#
_entry.id   AF-A0A9E4SAJ5-F1
#
_cell.length_a   1.000
_cell.length_b   1.000
_cell.length_c   1.000
_cell.angle_alpha   90.00
_cell.angle_beta   90.00
_cell.angle_gamma   90.00
#
_symmetry.space_group_name_H-M   'P 1'
#
loop_
_entity.id
_entity.type
_entity.pdbx_description
1 polymer ?
#
loop_
_entity_poly.entity_id
_entity_poly.type
_entity_poly.pdbx_seq_one_letter_code
_entity_poly.pdbx_strand_id
1 'polypeptide(L)'
;MTRSLNEPRTGSSPDEEAQAKPSAQPKEEVSTEWELVRRAQQYDNDAIHAIYETYYPKIYNYAFMQMGDVQAAEDLASDVMLKMIEKVQT
;
A
#
# COMPACT_ATOMS: atom_id res chain seq x y z
N MET A 1 8.98 51.71 24.55
CA MET A 1 7.82 50.84 24.22
C MET A 1 7.72 50.88 22.70
N THR A 2 8.14 49.90 21.89
CA THR A 2 8.10 48.44 21.97
C THR A 2 9.34 47.86 21.26
N ARG A 3 10.08 47.01 21.95
CA ARG A 3 11.11 46.12 21.37
C ARG A 3 10.52 44.72 21.50
N SER A 4 9.99 44.17 20.42
CA SER A 4 9.39 42.82 20.36
C SER A 4 9.76 42.23 19.00
N LEU A 5 10.94 41.61 18.94
CA LEU A 5 11.19 40.17 19.04
C LEU A 5 11.22 39.55 17.63
N ASN A 6 12.39 39.68 16.99
CA ASN A 6 12.81 38.81 15.92
C ASN A 6 13.10 37.44 16.55
N GLU A 7 12.25 36.45 16.29
CA GLU A 7 12.45 35.07 16.76
C GLU A 7 13.53 34.40 15.91
N PRO A 8 14.66 33.94 16.49
CA PRO A 8 15.52 33.00 15.81
C PRO A 8 14.81 31.64 15.85
N ARG A 9 14.26 31.20 14.71
CA ARG A 9 13.94 29.77 14.50
C ARG A 9 15.26 29.00 14.45
N THR A 10 15.74 28.61 15.63
CA THR A 10 16.75 27.56 15.82
C THR A 10 16.24 26.27 15.20
N GLY A 11 17.12 25.62 14.42
CA GLY A 11 16.83 24.38 13.72
C GLY A 11 16.80 23.13 14.60
N SER A 12 16.92 22.00 13.90
CA SER A 12 16.72 20.60 14.30
C SER A 12 15.26 20.13 14.12
N SER A 13 14.92 19.16 13.26
CA SER A 13 15.73 18.18 12.55
C SER A 13 15.14 17.82 11.19
N PRO A 14 15.98 17.46 10.20
CA PRO A 14 15.57 16.75 9.00
C PRO A 14 15.36 15.27 9.34
N ASP A 15 14.21 14.95 9.92
CA ASP A 15 13.76 13.57 10.16
C ASP A 15 12.40 13.38 9.49
N GLU A 16 12.31 13.64 8.17
CA GLU A 16 11.28 13.01 7.35
C GLU A 16 11.97 11.89 6.56
N GLU A 17 12.24 10.85 7.35
CA GLU A 17 12.26 9.44 6.97
C GLU A 17 12.50 9.20 5.48
N ALA A 18 13.78 9.07 5.18
CA ALA A 18 14.26 8.25 4.09
C ALA A 18 13.70 6.82 4.24
N GLN A 19 12.49 6.58 3.75
CA GLN A 19 12.07 5.24 3.33
C GLN A 19 12.50 5.06 1.88
N ALA A 20 13.82 4.86 1.75
CA ALA A 20 14.39 4.10 0.66
C ALA A 20 13.70 2.73 0.64
N LYS A 21 12.67 2.55 -0.20
CA LYS A 21 12.20 1.22 -0.56
C LYS A 21 13.35 0.55 -1.32
N PRO A 22 13.99 -0.48 -0.77
CA PRO A 22 15.09 -1.13 -1.46
C PRO A 22 14.52 -1.76 -2.72
N SER A 23 15.06 -1.32 -3.86
CA SER A 23 14.97 -2.03 -5.11
C SER A 23 15.83 -3.30 -5.02
N ALA A 24 15.37 -4.37 -5.69
CA ALA A 24 15.97 -5.69 -5.92
C ALA A 24 15.35 -6.82 -5.06
N GLN A 25 14.76 -7.90 -5.62
CA GLN A 25 15.27 -8.74 -6.72
C GLN A 25 14.17 -9.58 -7.44
N PRO A 26 14.10 -9.63 -8.79
CA PRO A 26 12.99 -10.24 -9.54
C PRO A 26 12.91 -11.79 -9.63
N LYS A 27 13.55 -12.56 -8.75
CA LYS A 27 13.67 -14.03 -8.94
C LYS A 27 13.22 -14.92 -7.78
N GLU A 28 13.07 -14.38 -6.58
CA GLU A 28 12.51 -15.12 -5.43
C GLU A 28 11.07 -14.68 -5.08
N GLU A 29 10.63 -13.55 -5.62
CA GLU A 29 9.30 -12.98 -5.38
C GLU A 29 8.19 -13.88 -5.95
N VAL A 30 8.40 -14.53 -7.10
CA VAL A 30 7.37 -15.37 -7.75
C VAL A 30 7.07 -16.64 -6.94
N SER A 31 8.08 -17.27 -6.33
CA SER A 31 7.86 -18.44 -5.45
C SER A 31 7.18 -18.03 -4.15
N THR A 32 7.50 -16.82 -3.66
CA THR A 32 6.89 -16.25 -2.45
C THR A 32 5.43 -15.90 -2.70
N GLU A 33 5.11 -15.35 -3.87
CA GLU A 33 3.74 -15.00 -4.26
C GLU A 33 2.87 -16.25 -4.46
N TRP A 34 3.41 -17.32 -5.05
CA TRP A 34 2.67 -18.58 -5.20
C TRP A 34 2.38 -19.24 -3.85
N GLU A 35 3.32 -19.19 -2.90
CA GLU A 35 3.10 -19.67 -1.54
C GLU A 35 2.10 -18.79 -0.79
N LEU A 36 2.11 -17.47 -1.01
CA LEU A 36 1.14 -16.53 -0.47
C LEU A 36 -0.29 -16.87 -0.93
N VAL A 37 -0.46 -17.13 -2.23
CA VAL A 37 -1.74 -17.54 -2.81
C VAL A 37 -2.18 -18.88 -2.23
N ARG A 38 -1.26 -19.86 -2.12
CA ARG A 38 -1.57 -21.17 -1.54
C ARG A 38 -2.03 -21.07 -0.08
N ARG A 39 -1.37 -20.24 0.74
CA ARG A 39 -1.78 -20.00 2.13
C ARG A 39 -3.13 -19.29 2.19
N ALA A 40 -3.36 -18.29 1.33
CA ALA A 40 -4.64 -17.61 1.25
C ALA A 40 -5.78 -18.57 0.83
N GLN A 41 -5.51 -19.54 -0.05
CA GLN A 41 -6.46 -20.61 -0.40
C GLN A 41 -6.86 -21.49 0.79
N GLN A 42 -6.00 -21.57 1.82
CA GLN A 42 -6.26 -22.27 3.07
C GLN A 42 -6.94 -21.37 4.13
N TYR A 43 -7.42 -20.18 3.75
CA TYR A 43 -7.96 -19.16 4.65
C TYR A 43 -6.98 -18.69 5.74
N ASP A 44 -5.69 -18.71 5.42
CA ASP A 44 -4.69 -18.05 6.25
C ASP A 44 -4.93 -16.54 6.24
N ASN A 45 -5.37 -15.99 7.38
CA ASN A 45 -5.68 -14.57 7.51
C ASN A 45 -4.45 -13.69 7.26
N ASP A 46 -3.26 -14.13 7.67
CA ASP A 46 -2.02 -13.35 7.48
C ASP A 46 -1.67 -13.28 5.98
N ALA A 47 -1.91 -14.37 5.24
CA ALA A 47 -1.69 -14.38 3.80
C ALA A 47 -2.70 -13.49 3.05
N ILE A 48 -3.99 -13.54 3.45
CA ILE A 48 -5.03 -12.68 2.87
C ILE A 48 -4.74 -11.20 3.15
N HIS A 49 -4.34 -10.87 4.39
CA HIS A 49 -3.95 -9.51 4.78
C HIS A 49 -2.73 -9.05 3.98
N ALA A 50 -1.68 -9.87 3.85
CA ALA A 50 -0.50 -9.53 3.07
C ALA A 50 -0.83 -9.24 1.59
N ILE A 51 -1.77 -9.98 0.99
CA ILE A 51 -2.28 -9.68 -0.36
C ILE A 51 -2.98 -8.32 -0.37
N TYR A 52 -3.85 -8.05 0.60
CA TYR A 52 -4.56 -6.79 0.68
C TYR A 52 -3.60 -5.60 0.77
N GLU A 53 -2.64 -5.61 1.71
CA GLU A 53 -1.67 -4.51 1.89
C GLU A 53 -0.81 -4.28 0.64
N THR A 54 -0.43 -5.35 -0.04
CA THR A 54 0.48 -5.27 -1.20
C THR A 54 -0.24 -4.78 -2.45
N TYR A 55 -1.47 -5.23 -2.69
CA TYR A 55 -2.16 -5.01 -3.96
C TYR A 55 -3.22 -3.93 -3.92
N TYR A 56 -3.82 -3.63 -2.76
CA TYR A 56 -4.86 -2.61 -2.65
C TYR A 56 -4.37 -1.24 -3.14
N PRO A 57 -3.21 -0.72 -2.68
CA PRO A 57 -2.72 0.57 -3.15
C PRO A 57 -2.40 0.55 -4.64
N LYS A 58 -1.94 -0.58 -5.20
CA LYS A 58 -1.61 -0.69 -6.63
C LYS A 58 -2.87 -0.61 -7.50
N ILE A 59 -3.91 -1.34 -7.11
CA ILE A 59 -5.20 -1.36 -7.80
C ILE A 59 -5.88 0.01 -7.67
N TYR A 60 -5.91 0.58 -6.46
CA TYR A 60 -6.45 1.90 -6.22
C TYR A 60 -5.75 2.97 -7.07
N ASN A 61 -4.42 3.01 -7.08
CA ASN A 61 -3.68 4.00 -7.87
C ASN A 61 -3.96 3.86 -9.37
N TYR A 62 -4.00 2.63 -9.88
CA TYR A 62 -4.36 2.37 -11.27
C TYR A 62 -5.79 2.85 -11.58
N ALA A 63 -6.76 2.51 -10.72
CA ALA A 63 -8.14 2.92 -10.83
C ALA A 63 -8.29 4.45 -10.81
N PHE A 64 -7.60 5.11 -9.89
CA PHE A 64 -7.58 6.56 -9.76
C PHE A 64 -6.95 7.24 -10.97
N MET A 65 -5.83 6.71 -11.49
CA MET A 65 -5.20 7.23 -12.72
C MET A 65 -6.13 7.12 -13.93
N GLN A 66 -6.95 6.07 -14.00
CA GLN A 66 -7.86 5.84 -15.12
C GLN A 66 -9.16 6.66 -15.03
N MET A 67 -9.69 6.84 -13.82
CA MET A 67 -11.01 7.45 -13.60
C MET A 67 -10.95 8.92 -13.16
N GLY A 68 -9.88 9.34 -12.47
CA GLY A 68 -9.73 10.68 -11.91
C GLY A 68 -10.68 10.98 -10.74
N ASP A 69 -11.41 9.98 -10.25
CA ASP A 69 -12.39 10.08 -9.17
C ASP A 69 -11.97 9.17 -8.01
N VAL A 70 -11.90 9.74 -6.81
CA VAL A 70 -11.48 9.03 -5.59
C VAL A 70 -12.48 7.94 -5.21
N GLN A 71 -13.77 8.26 -5.22
CA GLN A 71 -14.81 7.35 -4.73
C GLN A 71 -14.97 6.18 -5.69
N ALA A 72 -14.96 6.44 -7.00
CA ALA A 72 -15.00 5.38 -8.00
C ALA A 72 -13.75 4.47 -7.95
N ALA A 73 -12.58 5.01 -7.60
CA ALA A 73 -11.36 4.23 -7.44
C ALA A 73 -11.39 3.35 -6.18
N GLU A 74 -11.91 3.87 -5.06
CA GLU A 74 -12.11 3.11 -3.82
C GLU A 74 -13.11 1.96 -4.00
N ASP A 75 -14.24 2.25 -4.64
CA ASP A 75 -15.28 1.26 -4.91
C ASP A 75 -14.73 0.13 -5.80
N LEU A 76 -14.03 0.47 -6.89
CA LEU A 76 -13.43 -0.53 -7.77
C LEU A 76 -12.36 -1.38 -7.07
N ALA A 77 -11.48 -0.74 -6.29
CA ALA A 77 -10.43 -1.46 -5.57
C ALA A 77 -11.02 -2.44 -4.53
N SER A 78 -12.07 -2.00 -3.83
CA SER A 78 -12.82 -2.83 -2.88
C SER A 78 -13.50 -4.02 -3.56
N ASP A 79 -14.15 -3.80 -4.71
CA ASP A 79 -14.78 -4.85 -5.51
C ASP A 79 -13.78 -5.91 -6.00
N VAL A 80 -12.59 -5.47 -6.41
CA VAL A 80 -11.53 -6.40 -6.84
C VAL A 80 -11.03 -7.24 -5.67
N MET A 81 -10.83 -6.64 -4.50
CA MET A 81 -10.43 -7.38 -3.30
C MET A 81 -11.49 -8.37 -2.85
N LEU A 82 -12.77 -7.96 -2.88
CA LEU A 82 -13.87 -8.86 -2.54
C LEU A 82 -13.91 -10.07 -3.48
N LYS A 83 -13.83 -9.84 -4.80
CA LYS A 83 -13.76 -10.91 -5.80
C LYS A 83 -12.55 -11.81 -5.60
N MET A 84 -11.42 -11.24 -5.21
CA MET A 84 -10.21 -12.01 -4.92
C MET A 84 -10.43 -12.96 -3.74
N ILE A 85 -11.03 -12.49 -2.64
CA ILE A 85 -11.35 -13.32 -1.46
C ILE A 85 -12.39 -14.39 -1.80
N GLU A 86 -13.42 -14.06 -2.59
CA GLU A 86 -14.42 -15.04 -3.04
C GLU A 86 -13.80 -16.14 -3.92
N LYS A 87 -12.80 -15.78 -4.73
CA LYS A 87 -12.15 -16.69 -5.68
C LYS A 87 -10.96 -17.44 -5.11
N VAL A 88 -10.42 -17.02 -3.98
CA VAL A 88 -9.26 -17.68 -3.38
C VAL A 88 -9.54 -19.13 -2.98
N GLN A 89 -10.76 -19.65 -3.08
CA GLN A 89 -11.07 -21.06 -2.73
C GLN A 89 -11.43 -21.96 -3.91
N THR A 90 -11.67 -21.38 -5.09
CA THR A 90 -12.15 -22.13 -6.27
C THR A 90 -10.99 -22.41 -7.21
#